data_AF-A0A3N9UWA4-F1
#
_entry.id   AF-A0A3N9UWA4-F1
#
_cell.length_a   1.000
_cell.length_b   1.000
_cell.length_c   1.000
_cell.angle_alpha   90.00
_cell.angle_beta   90.00
_cell.angle_gamma   90.00
#
_symmetry.space_group_name_H-M   'P 1'
#
loop_
_entity.id
_entity.type
_entity.pdbx_description
1 polymer ?
#
loop_
_entity_poly.entity_id
_entity_poly.type
_entity_poly.pdbx_seq_one_letter_code
_entity_poly.pdbx_strand_id
1 'polypeptide(L)'
;MIDRSKVLEVLKGYDLDDLRIGMIASHSALDTADGAVEEDFKTLAVCQEGREKPYTKYFRAGRDKKGKIVTGMIDEVMMLKKFPQILETENQDFLRSKNTLFVPNRSFTSYCGIEAVEDQFMLPLLGSRNLLRSEERGDKRDYYWILEKAGLPFPEPIEAEDINQLVMVKLPHA
;
A
#
# COMPACT_ATOMS: atom_id res chain seq x y z
N MET A 1 -0.20 -12.12 -12.38
CA MET A 1 -0.31 -10.66 -12.23
C MET A 1 -1.40 -10.15 -13.16
N ILE A 2 -2.28 -9.27 -12.66
CA ILE A 2 -3.29 -8.60 -13.46
C ILE A 2 -2.66 -7.89 -14.67
N ASP A 3 -3.33 -7.96 -15.82
CA ASP A 3 -2.89 -7.25 -17.00
C ASP A 3 -3.00 -5.73 -16.82
N ARG A 4 -1.95 -5.00 -17.23
CA ARG A 4 -1.88 -3.54 -17.13
C ARG A 4 -3.04 -2.85 -17.86
N SER A 5 -3.54 -3.42 -18.95
CA SER A 5 -4.68 -2.87 -19.71
C SER A 5 -5.94 -2.76 -18.85
N LYS A 6 -6.19 -3.72 -17.96
CA LYS A 6 -7.36 -3.69 -17.05
C LYS A 6 -7.28 -2.53 -16.07
N VAL A 7 -6.09 -2.27 -15.52
CA VAL A 7 -5.86 -1.13 -14.61
C VAL A 7 -6.00 0.20 -15.36
N LEU A 8 -5.50 0.27 -16.60
CA LEU A 8 -5.64 1.47 -17.44
C LEU A 8 -7.10 1.73 -17.84
N GLU A 9 -7.90 0.68 -18.05
CA GLU A 9 -9.33 0.82 -18.29
C GLU A 9 -10.06 1.45 -17.09
N VAL A 10 -9.73 1.01 -15.87
CA VAL A 10 -10.23 1.63 -14.64
C VAL A 10 -9.85 3.12 -14.58
N LEU A 11 -8.58 3.44 -14.83
CA LEU A 11 -8.09 4.83 -14.80
C LEU A 11 -8.75 5.73 -15.85
N LYS A 12 -9.07 5.21 -17.05
CA LYS A 12 -9.78 5.96 -18.09
C LYS A 12 -11.19 6.40 -17.66
N GLY A 13 -11.79 5.69 -16.71
CA GLY A 13 -13.09 6.03 -16.15
C GLY A 13 -13.04 7.05 -15.00
N TYR A 14 -11.85 7.51 -14.61
CA TYR A 14 -11.71 8.44 -13.47
C TYR A 14 -11.95 9.88 -13.92
N ASP A 15 -12.62 10.63 -13.05
CA ASP A 15 -12.56 12.09 -13.08
C ASP A 15 -11.22 12.55 -12.47
N LEU A 16 -10.34 13.09 -13.32
CA LEU A 16 -8.99 13.51 -12.93
C LEU A 16 -8.99 14.79 -12.08
N ASP A 17 -10.09 15.55 -12.10
CA ASP A 17 -10.22 16.78 -11.29
C ASP A 17 -10.72 16.49 -9.86
N ASP A 18 -11.17 15.25 -9.56
CA ASP A 18 -11.60 14.81 -8.22
C ASP A 18 -10.97 13.46 -7.83
N LEU A 19 -9.64 13.40 -7.89
CA LEU A 19 -8.84 12.25 -7.44
C LEU A 19 -8.73 12.17 -5.91
N ARG A 20 -8.61 10.95 -5.40
CA ARG A 20 -8.29 10.68 -3.99
C ARG A 20 -7.07 9.78 -3.87
N ILE A 21 -6.21 10.06 -2.91
CA ILE A 21 -5.14 9.17 -2.51
C ILE A 21 -5.67 8.21 -1.45
N GLY A 22 -5.77 6.94 -1.82
CA GLY A 22 -6.25 5.87 -0.95
C GLY A 22 -5.12 5.02 -0.38
N MET A 23 -5.28 4.54 0.85
CA MET A 23 -4.32 3.63 1.47
C MET A 23 -4.97 2.74 2.52
N ILE A 24 -4.39 1.56 2.77
CA ILE A 24 -4.68 0.80 4.00
C ILE A 24 -4.23 1.64 5.19
N ALA A 25 -5.12 1.87 6.15
CA ALA A 25 -4.91 2.69 7.33
C ALA A 25 -4.01 1.99 8.38
N SER A 26 -2.75 1.74 8.01
CA SER A 26 -1.69 1.17 8.85
C SER A 26 -0.31 1.47 8.27
N HIS A 27 0.76 1.01 8.91
CA HIS A 27 2.15 1.27 8.51
C HIS A 27 2.45 2.78 8.37
N SER A 28 2.52 3.28 7.12
CA SER A 28 2.90 4.64 6.74
C SER A 28 1.71 5.45 6.20
N ALA A 29 0.48 5.06 6.56
CA ALA A 29 -0.73 5.68 6.03
C ALA A 29 -0.86 7.16 6.40
N LEU A 30 -0.44 7.56 7.60
CA LEU A 30 -0.48 8.96 8.02
C LEU A 30 0.52 9.80 7.23
N ASP A 31 1.75 9.33 7.01
CA ASP A 31 2.75 10.03 6.19
C ASP A 31 2.28 10.17 4.73
N THR A 32 1.65 9.12 4.19
CA THR A 32 1.10 9.16 2.84
C THR A 32 -0.07 10.15 2.74
N ALA A 33 -0.93 10.20 3.76
CA ALA A 33 -2.05 11.12 3.80
C ALA A 33 -1.59 12.57 3.96
N ASP A 34 -0.57 12.80 4.80
CA ASP A 34 0.04 14.11 5.02
C ASP A 34 0.64 14.66 3.72
N GLY A 35 1.50 13.88 3.04
CA GLY A 35 2.03 14.28 1.74
C GLY A 35 0.95 14.47 0.67
N ALA A 36 -0.12 13.68 0.69
CA ALA A 36 -1.23 13.85 -0.24
C ALA A 36 -1.99 15.17 -0.03
N VAL A 37 -2.23 15.59 1.22
CA VAL A 37 -2.91 16.86 1.48
C VAL A 37 -2.02 18.07 1.21
N GLU A 38 -0.70 17.96 1.37
CA GLU A 38 0.27 18.99 0.98
C GLU A 38 0.25 19.26 -0.53
N GLU A 39 -0.01 18.21 -1.33
CA GLU A 39 -0.18 18.26 -2.78
C GLU A 39 -1.65 18.50 -3.20
N ASP A 40 -2.49 19.02 -2.29
CA ASP A 40 -3.90 19.38 -2.48
C ASP A 40 -4.85 18.22 -2.85
N PHE A 41 -4.41 16.96 -2.76
CA PHE A 41 -5.29 15.81 -2.94
C PHE A 41 -6.20 15.60 -1.72
N LYS A 42 -7.37 15.00 -1.99
CA LYS A 42 -8.20 14.40 -0.93
C LYS A 42 -7.68 13.01 -0.58
N THR A 43 -7.90 12.56 0.65
CA THR A 43 -7.42 11.26 1.13
C THR A 43 -8.55 10.31 1.52
N LEU A 44 -8.33 9.00 1.33
CA LEU A 44 -9.26 7.95 1.72
C LEU A 44 -8.54 6.86 2.50
N ALA A 45 -8.78 6.79 3.81
CA ALA A 45 -8.21 5.76 4.66
C ALA A 45 -9.12 4.53 4.71
N VAL A 46 -8.62 3.39 4.23
CA VAL A 46 -9.29 2.10 4.39
C VAL A 46 -8.93 1.55 5.77
N CYS A 47 -9.86 1.66 6.71
CA CYS A 47 -9.69 1.28 8.11
C CYS A 47 -10.25 -0.12 8.39
N GLN A 48 -9.72 -0.74 9.44
CA GLN A 48 -10.31 -1.94 10.04
C GLN A 48 -10.93 -1.59 11.39
N GLU A 49 -12.12 -2.15 11.67
CA GLU A 49 -12.78 -2.05 12.97
C GLU A 49 -11.82 -2.41 14.12
N GLY A 50 -11.81 -1.56 15.16
CA GLY A 50 -10.93 -1.65 16.32
C GLY A 50 -9.56 -0.98 16.14
N ARG A 51 -9.22 -0.52 14.92
CA ARG A 51 -7.92 0.11 14.59
C ARG A 51 -8.07 1.49 13.95
N GLU A 52 -9.28 2.02 13.89
CA GLU A 52 -9.66 3.20 13.10
C GLU A 52 -9.45 4.54 13.79
N LYS A 53 -9.40 4.58 15.13
CA LYS A 53 -9.38 5.83 15.92
C LYS A 53 -8.33 6.86 15.48
N PRO A 54 -7.09 6.49 15.10
CA PRO A 54 -6.14 7.46 14.54
C PRO A 54 -6.75 8.23 13.37
N TYR A 55 -7.40 7.55 12.44
CA TYR A 55 -7.88 8.10 11.18
C TYR A 55 -9.26 8.74 11.27
N THR A 56 -10.14 8.21 12.14
CA THR A 56 -11.52 8.71 12.27
C THR A 56 -11.66 9.88 13.25
N LYS A 57 -10.74 9.99 14.22
CA LYS A 57 -10.81 11.00 15.28
C LYS A 57 -9.62 11.93 15.31
N TYR A 58 -8.41 11.40 15.46
CA TYR A 58 -7.24 12.21 15.80
C TYR A 58 -6.65 12.94 14.58
N PHE A 59 -6.70 12.31 13.41
CA PHE A 59 -6.13 12.84 12.16
C PHE A 59 -7.21 13.12 11.11
N ARG A 60 -8.47 13.25 11.51
CA ARG A 60 -9.58 13.58 10.62
C ARG A 60 -9.34 14.95 10.00
N ALA A 61 -9.48 15.04 8.67
CA ALA A 61 -9.31 16.29 7.96
C ALA A 61 -10.44 17.28 8.28
N GLY A 62 -10.06 18.51 8.58
CA GLY A 62 -10.91 19.68 8.59
C GLY A 62 -10.47 20.60 7.45
N ARG A 63 -11.35 20.84 6.48
CA ARG A 63 -11.11 21.76 5.36
C ARG A 63 -11.97 23.01 5.48
N ASP A 64 -11.46 24.13 4.99
CA ASP A 64 -12.21 25.38 4.93
C ASP A 64 -13.25 25.38 3.78
N LYS A 65 -14.00 26.48 3.64
CA LYS A 65 -15.02 26.63 2.57
C LYS A 65 -14.45 26.60 1.15
N LYS A 66 -13.14 26.81 1.00
CA LYS A 66 -12.42 26.77 -0.28
C LYS A 66 -11.78 25.41 -0.53
N GLY A 67 -11.96 24.44 0.38
CA GLY A 67 -11.40 23.10 0.28
C GLY A 67 -9.95 22.99 0.76
N LYS A 68 -9.36 24.05 1.32
CA LYS A 68 -7.98 24.00 1.83
C LYS A 68 -7.94 23.27 3.17
N ILE A 69 -6.91 22.43 3.37
CA ILE A 69 -6.68 21.75 4.64
C ILE A 69 -6.37 22.75 5.77
N VAL A 70 -7.02 22.57 6.92
CA VAL A 70 -6.85 23.39 8.14
C VAL A 70 -6.29 22.54 9.27
N THR A 71 -6.76 21.31 9.43
CA THR A 71 -6.30 20.37 10.46
C THR A 71 -6.41 18.93 9.96
N GLY A 72 -5.51 18.05 10.44
CA GLY A 72 -5.54 16.63 10.10
C GLY A 72 -5.28 16.37 8.61
N MET A 73 -5.49 15.12 8.19
CA MET A 73 -5.11 14.69 6.83
C MET A 73 -5.99 13.57 6.28
N ILE A 74 -7.04 13.13 6.98
CA ILE A 74 -7.93 12.05 6.53
C ILE A 74 -9.32 12.59 6.14
N ASP A 75 -9.59 12.74 4.84
CA ASP A 75 -10.84 13.29 4.29
C ASP A 75 -12.00 12.30 4.26
N GLU A 76 -11.72 11.04 3.95
CA GLU A 76 -12.72 9.97 3.89
C GLU A 76 -12.21 8.71 4.59
N VAL A 77 -13.14 7.94 5.16
CA VAL A 77 -12.82 6.67 5.80
C VAL A 77 -13.74 5.61 5.22
N MET A 78 -13.15 4.52 4.75
CA MET A 78 -13.85 3.29 4.42
C MET A 78 -13.63 2.31 5.56
N MET A 79 -14.70 1.87 6.23
CA MET A 79 -14.60 0.92 7.34
C MET A 79 -14.80 -0.51 6.83
N LEU A 80 -13.85 -1.39 7.15
CA LEU A 80 -13.94 -2.83 6.90
C LEU A 80 -13.89 -3.61 8.21
N LYS A 81 -14.48 -4.80 8.23
CA LYS A 81 -14.31 -5.72 9.38
C LYS A 81 -12.90 -6.29 9.40
N LYS A 82 -12.36 -6.58 8.21
CA LYS A 82 -10.99 -7.09 8.00
C LYS A 82 -10.38 -6.46 6.75
N PHE A 83 -9.09 -6.11 6.79
CA PHE A 83 -8.41 -5.51 5.64
C PHE A 83 -8.50 -6.30 4.32
N PRO A 84 -8.42 -7.67 4.29
CA PRO A 84 -8.58 -8.44 3.06
C PRO A 84 -9.89 -8.19 2.29
N GLN A 85 -10.93 -7.69 2.96
CA GLN A 85 -12.20 -7.36 2.32
C GLN A 85 -12.05 -6.24 1.27
N ILE A 86 -10.97 -5.47 1.29
CA ILE A 86 -10.67 -4.49 0.23
C ILE A 86 -10.59 -5.14 -1.16
N LEU A 87 -10.30 -6.44 -1.24
CA LEU A 87 -10.25 -7.21 -2.47
C LEU A 87 -11.64 -7.60 -3.00
N GLU A 88 -12.69 -7.50 -2.18
CA GLU A 88 -14.06 -7.79 -2.60
C GLU A 88 -14.53 -6.78 -3.65
N THR A 89 -15.27 -7.25 -4.66
CA THR A 89 -15.69 -6.43 -5.81
C THR A 89 -16.43 -5.17 -5.39
N GLU A 90 -17.35 -5.26 -4.42
CA GLU A 90 -18.11 -4.10 -3.92
C GLU A 90 -17.22 -3.02 -3.32
N ASN A 91 -16.17 -3.42 -2.61
CA ASN A 91 -15.24 -2.51 -1.96
C ASN A 91 -14.33 -1.84 -2.99
N GLN A 92 -13.89 -2.59 -4.02
CA GLN A 92 -13.15 -2.04 -5.14
C GLN A 92 -13.99 -1.10 -6.00
N ASP A 93 -15.27 -1.41 -6.22
CA ASP A 93 -16.19 -0.55 -6.97
C ASP A 93 -16.47 0.75 -6.22
N PHE A 94 -16.59 0.69 -4.90
CA PHE A 94 -16.64 1.89 -4.06
C PHE A 94 -15.39 2.77 -4.25
N LEU A 95 -14.19 2.19 -4.10
CA LEU A 95 -12.94 2.95 -4.28
C LEU A 95 -12.81 3.51 -5.72
N ARG A 96 -13.29 2.77 -6.73
CA ARG A 96 -13.35 3.21 -8.12
C ARG A 96 -14.26 4.41 -8.31
N SER A 97 -15.46 4.38 -7.71
CA SER A 97 -16.43 5.50 -7.76
C SER A 97 -15.90 6.78 -7.11
N LYS A 98 -14.82 6.65 -6.31
CA LYS A 98 -14.13 7.73 -5.63
C LYS A 98 -12.89 8.23 -6.37
N ASN A 99 -12.63 7.73 -7.59
CA ASN A 99 -11.44 8.02 -8.38
C ASN A 99 -10.15 7.79 -7.57
N THR A 100 -10.09 6.68 -6.82
CA THR A 100 -9.02 6.44 -5.86
C THR A 100 -7.75 5.94 -6.55
N LEU A 101 -6.66 6.70 -6.45
CA LEU A 101 -5.31 6.22 -6.71
C LEU A 101 -4.75 5.63 -5.42
N PHE A 102 -4.38 4.34 -5.45
CA PHE A 102 -4.05 3.63 -4.24
C PHE A 102 -2.54 3.56 -4.02
N VAL A 103 -2.07 4.05 -2.87
CA VAL A 103 -0.67 3.96 -2.47
C VAL A 103 -0.49 2.70 -1.62
N PRO A 104 0.26 1.70 -2.12
CA PRO A 104 0.53 0.50 -1.33
C PRO A 104 1.48 0.82 -0.18
N ASN A 105 1.23 0.21 0.97
CA ASN A 105 2.17 0.16 2.10
C ASN A 105 2.35 -1.30 2.55
N ARG A 106 3.31 -1.56 3.44
CA ARG A 106 3.63 -2.93 3.88
C ARG A 106 2.42 -3.68 4.44
N SER A 107 1.52 -2.99 5.14
CA SER A 107 0.32 -3.61 5.70
C SER A 107 -0.65 -4.11 4.62
N PHE A 108 -0.68 -3.47 3.46
CA PHE A 108 -1.54 -3.91 2.36
C PHE A 108 -1.17 -5.32 1.88
N THR A 109 0.09 -5.54 1.51
CA THR A 109 0.56 -6.86 1.07
C THR A 109 0.58 -7.88 2.21
N SER A 110 0.93 -7.47 3.43
CA SER A 110 0.97 -8.37 4.59
C SER A 110 -0.41 -8.87 5.00
N TYR A 111 -1.44 -8.03 4.97
CA TYR A 111 -2.79 -8.44 5.37
C TYR A 111 -3.57 -9.09 4.23
N CYS A 112 -3.44 -8.59 3.00
CA CYS A 112 -4.23 -9.08 1.87
C CYS A 112 -3.59 -10.26 1.14
N GLY A 113 -2.30 -10.51 1.38
CA GLY A 113 -1.51 -11.48 0.63
C GLY A 113 -1.03 -10.91 -0.70
N ILE A 114 0.24 -11.14 -1.02
CA ILE A 114 0.88 -10.50 -2.18
C ILE A 114 0.31 -11.01 -3.51
N GLU A 115 0.02 -12.30 -3.62
CA GLU A 115 -0.63 -12.89 -4.80
C GLU A 115 -1.98 -12.23 -5.07
N ALA A 116 -2.79 -12.04 -4.03
CA ALA A 116 -4.11 -11.44 -4.17
C ALA A 116 -4.02 -9.95 -4.56
N VAL A 117 -3.05 -9.23 -4.01
CA VAL A 117 -2.75 -7.85 -4.44
C VAL A 117 -2.32 -7.83 -5.91
N GLU A 118 -1.47 -8.76 -6.36
CA GLU A 118 -0.99 -8.80 -7.74
C GLU A 118 -2.08 -9.18 -8.74
N ASP A 119 -3.02 -10.05 -8.36
CA ASP A 119 -3.96 -10.69 -9.28
C ASP A 119 -5.41 -10.19 -9.19
N GLN A 120 -5.83 -9.67 -8.03
CA GLN A 120 -7.25 -9.38 -7.75
C GLN A 120 -7.54 -7.90 -7.51
N PHE A 121 -6.56 -7.10 -7.08
CA PHE A 121 -6.78 -5.68 -6.80
C PHE A 121 -6.76 -4.85 -8.09
N MET A 122 -7.91 -4.48 -8.63
CA MET A 122 -8.07 -3.90 -9.97
C MET A 122 -7.74 -2.39 -10.04
N LEU A 123 -7.65 -1.71 -8.90
CA LEU A 123 -7.41 -0.26 -8.87
C LEU A 123 -5.99 0.13 -9.29
N PRO A 124 -5.78 1.37 -9.76
CA PRO A 124 -4.46 1.92 -9.98
C PRO A 124 -3.63 1.90 -8.68
N LEU A 125 -2.51 1.19 -8.71
CA LEU A 125 -1.49 1.26 -7.66
C LEU A 125 -0.43 2.28 -8.08
N LEU A 126 -0.15 3.24 -7.22
CA LEU A 126 0.97 4.16 -7.41
C LEU A 126 2.28 3.42 -7.10
N GLY A 127 3.14 3.30 -8.10
CA GLY A 127 4.37 2.51 -8.06
C GLY A 127 4.32 1.28 -8.96
N SER A 128 5.23 0.33 -8.71
CA SER A 128 5.38 -0.86 -9.54
C SER A 128 4.86 -2.09 -8.82
N ARG A 129 3.71 -2.62 -9.27
CA ARG A 129 3.04 -3.77 -8.63
C ARG A 129 3.94 -5.01 -8.55
N ASN A 130 4.74 -5.27 -9.57
CA ASN A 130 5.68 -6.39 -9.62
C ASN A 130 6.87 -6.26 -8.65
N LEU A 131 7.21 -5.05 -8.21
CA LEU A 131 8.33 -4.84 -7.27
C LEU A 131 7.93 -5.19 -5.84
N LEU A 132 6.63 -5.18 -5.51
CA LEU A 132 6.14 -5.60 -4.20
C LEU A 132 6.66 -7.00 -3.84
N ARG A 133 6.72 -7.92 -4.81
CA ARG A 133 7.20 -9.30 -4.58
C ARG A 133 8.70 -9.37 -4.42
N SER A 134 9.43 -8.52 -5.12
CA SER A 134 10.87 -8.46 -4.96
C SER A 134 11.31 -7.94 -3.59
N GLU A 135 10.42 -7.35 -2.80
CA GLU A 135 10.72 -6.98 -1.41
C GLU A 135 10.58 -8.18 -0.44
N GLU A 136 9.91 -9.27 -0.83
CA GLU A 136 9.76 -10.47 0.00
C GLU A 136 11.01 -11.36 -0.06
N ARG A 137 11.40 -11.94 1.08
CA ARG A 137 12.55 -12.86 1.17
C ARG A 137 12.18 -14.26 0.67
N GLY A 138 13.11 -14.89 -0.04
CA GLY A 138 13.02 -16.32 -0.37
C GLY A 138 12.33 -16.61 -1.71
N ASP A 139 11.87 -15.58 -2.42
CA ASP A 139 11.42 -15.70 -3.79
C ASP A 139 12.61 -15.69 -4.77
N LYS A 140 12.44 -16.27 -5.96
CA LYS A 140 13.53 -16.39 -6.97
C LYS A 140 14.16 -15.05 -7.40
N ARG A 141 13.41 -13.95 -7.25
CA ARG A 141 13.81 -12.59 -7.62
C ARG A 141 13.51 -11.63 -6.47
N ASP A 142 13.95 -12.02 -5.27
CA ASP A 142 13.90 -11.19 -4.08
C ASP A 142 14.93 -10.04 -4.13
N TYR A 143 15.03 -9.29 -3.04
CA TYR A 143 15.91 -8.13 -2.98
C TYR A 143 17.39 -8.53 -3.04
N TYR A 144 17.81 -9.73 -2.60
CA TYR A 144 19.20 -10.17 -2.76
C TYR A 144 19.53 -10.40 -4.23
N TRP A 145 18.59 -10.99 -4.98
CA TRP A 145 18.71 -11.09 -6.43
C TRP A 145 18.84 -9.70 -7.09
N ILE A 146 18.06 -8.71 -6.67
CA ILE A 146 18.18 -7.33 -7.18
C ILE A 146 19.56 -6.74 -6.86
N LEU A 147 20.03 -6.90 -5.62
CA LEU A 147 21.34 -6.40 -5.20
C LEU A 147 22.47 -7.06 -6.01
N GLU A 148 22.41 -8.37 -6.24
CA GLU A 148 23.35 -9.10 -7.09
C GLU A 148 23.35 -8.53 -8.52
N LYS A 149 22.17 -8.37 -9.14
CA LYS A 149 22.08 -7.83 -10.51
C LYS A 149 22.51 -6.37 -10.61
N ALA A 150 22.38 -5.60 -9.54
CA ALA A 150 22.85 -4.22 -9.48
C ALA A 150 24.35 -4.10 -9.14
N GLY A 151 25.03 -5.19 -8.79
CA GLY A 151 26.42 -5.16 -8.33
C GLY A 151 26.60 -4.44 -6.99
N LEU A 152 25.55 -4.44 -6.16
CA LEU A 152 25.57 -3.80 -4.84
C LEU A 152 26.01 -4.82 -3.76
N PRO A 153 26.81 -4.39 -2.78
CA PRO A 153 27.27 -5.28 -1.73
C PRO A 153 26.12 -5.67 -0.79
N PHE A 154 26.09 -6.94 -0.37
CA PHE A 154 25.22 -7.44 0.69
C PHE A 154 25.96 -8.52 1.51
N PRO A 155 25.55 -8.78 2.76
CA PRO A 155 26.18 -9.83 3.58
C PRO A 155 26.04 -11.20 2.91
N GLU A 156 27.16 -11.93 2.79
CA GLU A 156 27.18 -13.26 2.20
C GLU A 156 26.36 -14.26 3.04
N PRO A 157 25.55 -15.13 2.41
CA PRO A 157 24.93 -16.24 3.12
C PRO A 157 26.00 -17.26 3.54
N ILE A 158 25.88 -17.79 4.76
CA ILE A 158 26.77 -18.82 5.31
C ILE A 158 25.88 -19.98 5.76
N GLU A 159 26.20 -21.20 5.30
CA GLU A 159 25.54 -22.42 5.75
C GLU A 159 25.92 -22.71 7.21
N ALA A 160 25.04 -23.39 7.96
CA ALA A 160 25.21 -23.55 9.40
C ALA A 160 26.52 -24.28 9.76
N GLU A 161 26.94 -25.22 8.93
CA GLU A 161 28.15 -26.02 9.09
C GLU A 161 29.43 -25.21 8.82
N ASP A 162 29.33 -24.10 8.08
CA ASP A 162 30.46 -23.26 7.67
C ASP A 162 30.68 -22.04 8.59
N ILE A 163 29.91 -21.93 9.68
CA ILE A 163 30.01 -20.81 10.63
C ILE A 163 31.36 -20.85 11.34
N ASN A 164 32.26 -19.93 10.96
CA ASN A 164 33.60 -19.75 11.55
C ASN A 164 33.81 -18.37 12.19
N GLN A 165 32.77 -17.53 12.21
CA GLN A 165 32.79 -16.16 12.72
C GLN A 165 31.43 -15.79 13.34
N LEU A 166 31.32 -14.59 13.91
CA LEU A 166 30.04 -14.09 14.39
C LEU A 166 29.08 -13.88 13.22
N VAL A 167 27.91 -14.49 13.31
CA VAL A 167 26.87 -14.41 12.27
C VAL A 167 25.55 -13.94 12.85
N MET A 168 24.69 -13.39 11.98
CA MET A 168 23.30 -13.07 12.30
C MET A 168 22.38 -14.15 11.73
N VAL A 169 21.75 -14.94 12.60
CA VAL A 169 20.75 -15.94 12.20
C VAL A 169 19.39 -15.25 12.03
N LYS A 170 18.88 -15.22 10.79
CA LYS A 170 17.57 -14.64 10.46
C LYS A 170 16.55 -15.75 10.25
N LEU A 171 15.74 -16.06 11.26
CA LEU A 171 14.64 -17.02 11.13
C LEU A 171 13.61 -16.53 10.07
N PRO A 172 13.02 -17.42 9.27
CA PRO A 172 11.83 -17.09 8.49
C PRO A 172 10.76 -16.57 9.46
N HIS A 173 10.11 -15.46 9.12
CA HIS A 173 9.02 -14.94 9.95
C HIS A 173 7.93 -16.03 10.11
N ALA A 174 7.43 -16.18 11.33
CA ALA A 174 6.22 -16.94 11.63
C ALA A 174 4.98 -16.25 11.08
#